data_AF-A0A1G8B7F4-F1
#
_entry.id   AF-A0A1G8B7F4-F1
#
_cell.length_a   1.000
_cell.length_b   1.000
_cell.length_c   1.000
_cell.angle_alpha   90.00
_cell.angle_beta   90.00
_cell.angle_gamma   90.00
#
_symmetry.space_group_name_H-M   'P 1'
#
loop_
_entity.id
_entity.type
_entity.pdbx_description
1 polymer ?
#
loop_
_entity_poly.entity_id
_entity_poly.type
_entity_poly.pdbx_seq_one_letter_code
_entity_poly.pdbx_strand_id
1 'polypeptide(L)'
;MYALKLWPALLRYCDDGAIEIDNSAAERALRGVAIGRRNYLFAGADSGGERAAAIYSLIGTAKLNGVDPEAWLRHVLTHIADHPVNRVDYFLPWNCYLPAAL
;
A
#
# COMPACT_ATOMS: atom_id res chain seq x y z
N MET A 1 13.36 -1.93 -30.42
CA MET A 1 12.04 -2.55 -30.13
C MET A 1 11.86 -2.62 -28.63
N TYR A 2 10.78 -2.05 -28.08
CA TYR A 2 10.57 -1.81 -26.64
C TYR A 2 10.80 -3.04 -25.75
N ALA A 3 10.30 -4.21 -26.17
CA ALA A 3 10.42 -5.47 -25.41
C ALA A 3 11.87 -5.97 -25.22
N LEU A 4 12.75 -5.79 -26.21
CA LEU A 4 14.14 -6.25 -26.12
C LEU A 4 14.94 -5.55 -25.02
N LYS A 5 14.60 -4.29 -24.70
CA LYS A 5 15.23 -3.55 -23.60
C LYS A 5 14.79 -4.02 -22.22
N LEU A 6 13.60 -4.63 -22.12
CA LEU A 6 13.02 -5.15 -20.88
C LEU A 6 13.30 -6.63 -20.66
N TRP A 7 13.94 -7.31 -21.62
CA TRP A 7 14.24 -8.74 -21.59
C TRP A 7 14.92 -9.22 -20.29
N PRO A 8 15.91 -8.49 -19.73
CA PRO A 8 16.50 -8.88 -18.44
C PRO A 8 15.50 -8.88 -17.28
N ALA A 9 14.54 -7.95 -17.28
CA ALA A 9 13.51 -7.90 -16.25
C ALA A 9 12.47 -9.02 -16.43
N LEU A 10 12.10 -9.33 -17.68
CA LEU A 10 11.12 -10.37 -18.02
C LEU A 10 11.61 -11.79 -17.68
N LEU A 11 12.92 -12.03 -17.70
CA LEU A 11 13.51 -13.33 -17.37
C LEU A 11 13.93 -13.48 -15.91
N ARG A 12 13.78 -12.44 -15.07
CA ARG A 12 14.30 -12.46 -13.69
C ARG A 12 13.71 -13.60 -12.84
N TYR A 13 12.48 -14.01 -13.11
CA TYR A 13 11.82 -15.14 -12.44
C TYR A 13 12.53 -16.48 -12.71
N CYS A 14 13.25 -16.62 -13.82
CA CYS A 14 14.02 -17.83 -14.12
C CYS A 14 15.19 -18.03 -13.14
N ASP A 15 15.71 -16.94 -12.58
CA ASP A 15 16.85 -16.93 -11.67
C ASP A 15 16.44 -16.84 -10.18
N ASP A 16 15.17 -16.53 -9.89
CA ASP A 16 14.67 -16.29 -8.54
C ASP A 16 13.22 -16.77 -8.39
N GLY A 17 13.06 -17.92 -7.74
CA GLY A 17 11.75 -18.55 -7.53
C GLY A 17 10.83 -17.83 -6.54
N ALA A 18 11.29 -16.75 -5.90
CA ALA A 18 10.41 -15.88 -5.11
C ALA A 18 9.64 -14.88 -5.99
N ILE A 19 10.01 -14.75 -7.27
CA ILE A 19 9.39 -13.83 -8.22
C ILE A 19 8.42 -14.61 -9.11
N GLU A 20 7.19 -14.13 -9.18
CA GLU A 20 6.17 -14.69 -10.07
C GLU A 20 6.51 -14.39 -11.55
N ILE A 21 6.14 -15.31 -12.45
CA ILE A 21 6.31 -15.13 -13.90
C ILE A 21 5.48 -13.96 -14.45
N ASP A 22 4.41 -13.60 -13.75
CA ASP A 22 3.50 -12.53 -14.12
C ASP A 22 3.36 -11.47 -13.02
N ASN A 23 2.83 -10.31 -13.39
CA ASN A 23 2.61 -9.18 -12.50
C ASN A 23 1.15 -9.12 -11.99
N SER A 24 0.36 -10.18 -12.11
CA SER A 24 -1.09 -10.17 -11.85
C SER A 24 -1.42 -9.77 -10.41
N ALA A 25 -0.55 -10.13 -9.45
CA ALA A 25 -0.70 -9.72 -8.05
C ALA A 25 -0.59 -8.19 -7.90
N ALA A 26 0.42 -7.58 -8.53
CA ALA A 26 0.63 -6.15 -8.52
C ALA A 26 -0.49 -5.40 -9.26
N GLU A 27 -0.93 -5.91 -10.42
CA GLU A 27 -2.03 -5.31 -11.17
C GLU A 27 -3.36 -5.35 -10.41
N ARG A 28 -3.67 -6.48 -9.74
CA ARG A 28 -4.84 -6.58 -8.86
C ARG A 28 -4.78 -5.60 -7.70
N ALA A 29 -3.60 -5.41 -7.09
CA ALA A 29 -3.42 -4.43 -6.03
C ALA A 29 -3.65 -2.99 -6.52
N LEU A 30 -3.18 -2.65 -7.73
CA LEU A 30 -3.34 -1.33 -8.33
C LEU A 30 -4.75 -1.06 -8.88
N ARG A 31 -5.55 -2.10 -9.13
CA ARG A 31 -6.91 -1.97 -9.68
C ARG A 31 -7.79 -1.02 -8.87
N GLY A 32 -7.69 -1.05 -7.54
CA GLY A 32 -8.42 -0.14 -6.65
C GLY A 32 -8.09 1.34 -6.92
N VAL A 33 -6.81 1.65 -7.11
CA VAL A 33 -6.33 3.00 -7.44
C VAL A 33 -6.81 3.41 -8.84
N ALA A 34 -6.72 2.50 -9.81
CA ALA A 34 -7.13 2.75 -11.19
C ALA A 34 -8.63 3.03 -11.35
N ILE A 35 -9.47 2.39 -10.52
CA ILE A 35 -10.91 2.67 -10.44
C ILE A 35 -11.16 3.96 -9.66
N GLY A 36 -10.51 4.12 -8.50
CA GLY A 36 -10.68 5.26 -7.61
C GLY A 36 -10.27 6.60 -8.20
N ARG A 37 -9.29 6.63 -9.12
CA ARG A 37 -8.79 7.89 -9.72
C ARG A 37 -9.86 8.75 -10.37
N ARG A 38 -10.96 8.17 -10.86
CA ARG A 38 -12.10 8.92 -11.42
C ARG A 38 -12.84 9.72 -10.35
N ASN A 39 -12.74 9.30 -9.08
CA ASN A 39 -13.38 9.93 -7.93
C ASN A 39 -12.45 10.90 -7.19
N TYR A 40 -11.17 11.02 -7.59
CA TYR A 40 -10.24 11.99 -7.00
C TYR A 40 -10.45 13.37 -7.62
N LEU A 41 -11.61 13.98 -7.35
CA LEU A 41 -12.03 15.27 -7.90
C LEU A 41 -11.10 16.44 -7.51
N PHE A 42 -10.19 16.23 -6.56
CA PHE A 42 -9.28 17.25 -6.01
C PHE A 42 -7.79 16.91 -6.19
N ALA A 43 -7.44 15.79 -6.82
CA ALA A 43 -6.05 15.40 -7.10
C ALA A 43 -5.56 16.07 -8.40
N GLY A 44 -5.43 17.40 -8.38
CA GLY A 44 -4.96 18.20 -9.53
C GLY A 44 -3.47 18.56 -9.50
N ALA A 45 -2.76 18.25 -8.41
CA ALA A 45 -1.34 18.56 -8.23
C ALA A 45 -0.53 17.29 -7.94
N ASP A 46 0.74 17.27 -8.36
CA ASP A 46 1.66 16.14 -8.14
C ASP A 46 1.77 15.76 -6.66
N SER A 47 1.81 16.77 -5.78
CA SER A 47 1.81 16.58 -4.31
C SER A 47 0.55 15.86 -3.79
N GLY A 48 -0.58 16.00 -4.48
CA GLY A 48 -1.80 15.23 -4.19
C GLY A 48 -1.65 13.75 -4.59
N GLY A 49 -0.97 13.48 -5.70
CA GLY A 49 -0.63 12.13 -6.15
C GLY A 49 0.31 11.42 -5.17
N GLU A 50 1.35 12.10 -4.70
CA GLU A 50 2.29 11.56 -3.70
C GLU A 50 1.58 11.19 -2.38
N ARG A 51 0.72 12.08 -1.88
CA ARG A 51 -0.08 11.82 -0.66
C ARG A 51 -1.03 10.65 -0.84
N ALA A 52 -1.70 10.57 -2.00
CA ALA A 52 -2.57 9.44 -2.30
C ALA A 52 -1.77 8.13 -2.35
N ALA A 53 -0.60 8.12 -3.00
CA ALA A 53 0.28 6.96 -3.07
C ALA A 53 0.74 6.50 -1.68
N ALA A 54 1.08 7.43 -0.78
CA ALA A 54 1.43 7.12 0.60
C ALA A 54 0.26 6.45 1.35
N ILE A 55 -0.94 7.02 1.26
CA ILE A 55 -2.14 6.45 1.90
C ILE A 55 -2.48 5.05 1.34
N TYR A 56 -2.46 4.88 0.01
CA TYR A 56 -2.70 3.59 -0.62
C TYR A 56 -1.68 2.53 -0.21
N SER A 57 -0.41 2.93 -0.06
CA SER A 57 0.66 2.03 0.39
C SER A 57 0.43 1.58 1.84
N LEU A 58 0.02 2.48 2.73
CA LEU A 58 -0.30 2.14 4.12
C LEU A 58 -1.51 1.21 4.22
N ILE A 59 -2.59 1.50 3.47
CA ILE A 59 -3.78 0.63 3.41
C ILE A 59 -3.41 -0.75 2.86
N GLY A 60 -2.62 -0.81 1.79
CA GLY A 60 -2.13 -2.07 1.22
C GLY A 60 -1.33 -2.88 2.24
N THR A 61 -0.45 -2.20 2.99
CA THR A 61 0.34 -2.81 4.05
C THR A 61 -0.53 -3.39 5.17
N ALA A 62 -1.56 -2.68 5.61
CA ALA A 62 -2.51 -3.19 6.61
C ALA A 62 -3.22 -4.46 6.12
N LYS A 63 -3.71 -4.47 4.87
CA LYS A 63 -4.35 -5.65 4.26
C LYS A 63 -3.40 -6.84 4.17
N LEU A 64 -2.14 -6.62 3.78
CA LEU A 64 -1.13 -7.67 3.68
C LEU A 64 -0.77 -8.29 5.04
N ASN A 65 -0.95 -7.53 6.13
CA ASN A 65 -0.77 -8.02 7.51
C ASN A 65 -2.07 -8.59 8.12
N GLY A 66 -3.15 -8.73 7.34
CA GLY A 66 -4.43 -9.24 7.82
C GLY A 66 -5.16 -8.28 8.77
N VAL A 67 -4.79 -7.01 8.80
CA VAL A 67 -5.40 -5.98 9.65
C VAL A 67 -6.44 -5.22 8.86
N ASP A 68 -7.63 -5.00 9.44
CA ASP A 68 -8.65 -4.15 8.85
C ASP A 68 -8.13 -2.70 8.69
N PRO A 69 -8.01 -2.18 7.45
CA PRO A 69 -7.43 -0.86 7.23
C PRO A 69 -8.24 0.28 7.85
N GLU A 70 -9.56 0.15 7.94
CA GLU A 70 -10.39 1.19 8.56
C GLU A 70 -10.15 1.25 10.07
N ALA A 71 -10.26 0.11 10.77
CA ALA A 71 -9.99 0.02 12.20
C ALA A 71 -8.56 0.49 12.53
N TRP A 72 -7.57 0.11 11.71
CA TRP A 72 -6.19 0.56 11.86
C TRP A 72 -6.07 2.08 11.71
N LEU A 73 -6.58 2.65 10.61
CA LEU A 73 -6.48 4.07 10.37
C LEU A 73 -7.19 4.89 11.46
N ARG A 74 -8.36 4.42 11.92
CA ARG A 74 -9.09 5.00 13.04
C ARG A 74 -8.25 4.99 14.31
N HIS A 75 -7.63 3.85 14.64
CA HIS A 75 -6.77 3.72 15.81
C HIS A 75 -5.58 4.70 15.73
N VAL A 76 -4.87 4.73 14.60
CA VAL A 76 -3.72 5.64 14.42
C VAL A 76 -4.17 7.10 14.56
N LEU A 77 -5.17 7.55 13.81
CA LEU A 77 -5.61 8.94 13.82
C LEU A 77 -6.16 9.39 15.19
N THR A 78 -6.74 8.47 15.97
CA THR A 78 -7.26 8.79 17.31
C THR A 78 -6.15 8.97 18.35
N HIS A 79 -5.02 8.26 18.20
CA HIS A 79 -3.97 8.23 19.24
C HIS A 79 -2.69 8.96 18.84
N ILE A 80 -2.48 9.26 17.55
CA ILE A 80 -1.21 9.81 17.04
C ILE A 80 -0.87 11.19 17.62
N ALA A 81 -1.87 12.01 17.93
CA ALA A 81 -1.66 13.37 18.45
C ALA A 81 -1.01 13.37 19.84
N ASP A 82 -1.33 12.38 20.67
CA ASP A 82 -0.84 12.25 22.03
C ASP A 82 0.37 11.29 22.13
N HIS A 83 0.82 10.74 21.00
CA HIS A 83 1.86 9.73 20.96
C HIS A 83 3.27 10.35 20.77
N PRO A 84 4.29 9.87 21.50
CA PRO A 84 5.67 10.28 21.25
C PRO A 84 6.12 10.01 19.81
N VAL A 85 6.68 11.04 19.16
CA VAL A 85 7.14 10.96 17.75
C VAL A 85 8.23 9.90 17.52
N ASN A 86 9.03 9.62 18.54
CA ASN A 86 10.08 8.60 18.50
C ASN A 86 9.56 7.17 18.68
N ARG A 87 8.24 6.99 18.76
CA ARG A 87 7.58 5.68 18.94
C ARG A 87 6.44 5.45 17.93
N VAL A 88 6.45 6.11 16.79
CA VAL A 88 5.40 5.96 15.76
C VAL A 88 5.35 4.52 15.21
N ASP A 89 6.43 3.75 15.37
CA ASP A 89 6.51 2.33 15.00
C ASP A 89 5.46 1.45 15.71
N TYR A 90 4.96 1.85 16.87
CA TYR A 90 3.87 1.15 17.55
C TYR A 90 2.56 1.17 16.75
N PHE A 91 2.40 2.14 15.85
CA PHE A 91 1.24 2.24 14.96
C PHE A 91 1.41 1.45 13.66
N LEU A 92 2.54 0.78 13.44
CA LEU A 92 2.72 -0.01 12.22
C LEU A 92 1.75 -1.20 12.23
N PRO A 93 1.18 -1.59 11.07
CA PRO A 93 0.13 -2.61 11.03
C PRO A 93 0.50 -3.94 11.68
N TRP A 94 1.77 -4.35 11.66
CA TRP A 94 2.25 -5.59 12.28
C TRP A 94 2.47 -5.49 13.80
N ASN A 95 2.43 -4.29 14.37
CA ASN A 95 2.57 -4.06 15.81
C ASN A 95 1.22 -3.78 16.49
N CYS A 96 0.19 -3.45 15.72
CA CYS A 96 -1.14 -3.14 16.24
C CYS A 96 -1.97 -4.41 16.49
N TYR A 97 -2.12 -4.80 17.76
CA TYR A 97 -3.19 -5.72 18.16
C TYR A 97 -4.49 -4.92 18.31
N LEU A 98 -5.24 -4.79 17.21
CA LEU A 98 -6.57 -4.21 17.28
C LEU A 98 -7.53 -5.28 17.82
N PRO A 99 -8.26 -5.01 18.93
CA PRO A 99 -9.33 -5.92 19.34
C PRO A 99 -10.33 -6.04 18.18
N ALA A 100 -10.76 -7.27 17.89
CA ALA A 100 -11.78 -7.52 16.89
C ALA A 100 -12.98 -6.60 17.18
N ALA A 101 -13.46 -5.90 16.16
CA ALA A 101 -14.63 -5.04 16.29
C ALA A 101 -15.80 -5.84 16.89
N LEU A 102 -16.41 -5.30 17.94
CA LEU A 102 -17.66 -5.80 18.53
C LEU A 102 -18.79 -5.80 17.50
#